data_AF-A0A9D0TIW8-F1
#
_entry.id   AF-A0A9D0TIW8-F1
#
_cell.length_a   1.000
_cell.length_b   1.000
_cell.length_c   1.000
_cell.angle_alpha   90.00
_cell.angle_beta   90.00
_cell.angle_gamma   90.00
#
_symmetry.space_group_name_H-M   'P 1'
#
loop_
_entity.id
_entity.type
_entity.pdbx_description
1 polymer ?
#
loop_
_entity_poly.entity_id
_entity_poly.type
_entity_poly.pdbx_seq_one_letter_code
_entity_poly.pdbx_strand_id
1 'polypeptide(L)'
;MKNLEQSLGIGPVSDENPDYALQKLHVYINLKLASSGQPTCVTGEAAKFLDTASDLLKSYREKNRLLSNFRCPADRRIQTFLNDYLGNHAGTGIELPANPFVLDRHGIARELSLPIGEDEFHSDIVSSYRVKQGVLHNPASDRRTTEGSFHIAEGGLPIPGDKKSVPKHTFSKLLQHALTPPDDLLTLPFSCNQPAPVRTFVSLLLRPIVCPEVPGHDAEKTMEIRFFAPGNLVSNLDFVESIFGNGGNPNLAQSDAGLDVDHWTGHTGCVILAPHLINFSKKELGLPHWDHANERQRKEGMCWKDPDERYNNGQAFKITARDERGVIVTLLADNYYGYCKKEIKTQISYSANLYGLAEEEHAGGALAFRCRNHGEEYGVDSLTREEGYSFPELAQKYGALMEVQPEGYGIDKKFPDLIYVPQDLRMDLNTQTITWKKDNASLQTIRLQPGKTYMQPNGYHIEMKKHPGAPSWRLIGTDPEGTFCHKPSTVSGGGKSE
;
A
#
# COMPACT_ATOMS: atom_id res chain seq x y z
N MET A 1 17.83 0.88 -2.04
CA MET A 1 17.08 1.45 -0.89
C MET A 1 15.87 2.19 -1.45
N LYS A 2 14.65 1.79 -1.07
CA LYS A 2 13.39 2.36 -1.60
C LYS A 2 13.29 3.84 -1.21
N ASN A 3 13.00 4.74 -2.15
CA ASN A 3 12.78 6.16 -1.84
C ASN A 3 11.42 6.28 -1.12
N LEU A 4 11.43 6.30 0.22
CA LEU A 4 10.21 6.32 1.05
C LEU A 4 9.39 7.60 0.85
N GLU A 5 10.03 8.71 0.50
CA GLU A 5 9.34 9.96 0.21
C GLU A 5 8.54 9.84 -1.10
N GLN A 6 9.14 9.31 -2.16
CA GLN A 6 8.44 9.08 -3.43
C GLN A 6 7.40 7.97 -3.34
N SER A 7 7.67 6.93 -2.56
CA SER A 7 6.79 5.76 -2.44
C SER A 7 5.63 5.97 -1.48
N LEU A 8 5.85 6.60 -0.33
CA LEU A 8 4.88 6.67 0.77
C LEU A 8 4.66 8.10 1.27
N GLY A 9 5.33 9.10 0.68
CA GLY A 9 5.30 10.47 1.19
C GLY A 9 6.00 10.64 2.54
N ILE A 10 6.80 9.64 2.97
CA ILE A 10 7.51 9.68 4.26
C ILE A 10 8.92 10.20 4.01
N GLY A 11 9.14 11.46 4.35
CA GLY A 11 10.44 12.13 4.29
C GLY A 11 10.68 12.97 5.55
N PRO A 12 11.86 13.62 5.68
CA PRO A 12 12.08 14.61 6.71
C PRO A 12 10.99 15.68 6.65
N VAL A 13 10.52 16.16 7.80
CA VAL A 13 9.55 17.26 7.87
C VAL A 13 10.15 18.44 7.11
N SER A 14 9.57 18.78 5.96
CA SER A 14 10.02 19.94 5.20
C SER A 14 9.56 21.19 5.91
N ASP A 15 10.47 22.15 6.12
CA ASP A 15 10.10 23.53 6.50
C ASP A 15 9.38 24.29 5.36
N GLU A 16 9.11 23.61 4.23
CA GLU A 16 8.42 24.16 3.08
C GLU A 16 6.95 24.46 3.42
N ASN A 17 6.49 25.65 3.03
CA ASN A 17 5.10 26.05 3.23
C ASN A 17 4.16 25.05 2.49
N PRO A 18 3.17 24.44 3.18
CA PRO A 18 2.23 23.49 2.58
C PRO A 18 1.52 24.01 1.33
N ASP A 19 1.16 25.31 1.31
CA ASP A 19 0.48 25.92 0.17
C ASP A 19 1.38 25.95 -1.07
N TYR A 20 2.67 26.19 -0.87
CA TYR A 20 3.66 26.22 -1.94
C TYR A 20 3.95 24.80 -2.47
N ALA A 21 4.03 23.80 -1.60
CA ALA A 21 4.14 22.40 -1.99
C ALA A 21 2.92 21.94 -2.80
N LEU A 22 1.71 22.36 -2.41
CA LEU A 22 0.48 22.08 -3.15
C LEU A 22 0.47 22.74 -4.53
N GLN A 23 0.89 24.01 -4.63
CA GLN A 23 1.01 24.71 -5.92
C GLN A 23 1.98 23.99 -6.87
N LYS A 24 3.14 23.54 -6.37
CA LYS A 24 4.08 22.73 -7.16
C LYS A 24 3.44 21.45 -7.68
N LEU A 25 2.67 20.76 -6.84
CA LEU A 25 1.96 19.54 -7.22
C LEU A 25 0.89 19.80 -8.30
N HIS A 26 0.14 20.91 -8.18
CA HIS A 26 -0.81 21.32 -9.22
C HIS A 26 -0.13 21.64 -10.55
N VAL A 27 1.01 22.35 -10.55
CA VAL A 27 1.79 22.61 -11.77
C VAL A 27 2.24 21.29 -12.40
N TYR A 28 2.71 20.35 -11.58
CA TYR A 28 3.13 19.04 -12.04
C TYR A 28 1.98 18.24 -12.67
N ILE A 29 0.82 18.17 -12.01
CA ILE A 29 -0.39 17.51 -12.55
C ILE A 29 -0.75 18.10 -13.92
N ASN A 30 -0.73 19.42 -14.04
CA ASN A 30 -1.09 20.09 -15.29
C ASN A 30 -0.06 19.91 -16.40
N LEU A 31 1.24 19.83 -16.07
CA LEU A 31 2.26 19.42 -17.03
C LEU A 31 1.97 18.02 -17.60
N LYS A 32 1.55 17.09 -16.75
CA LYS A 32 1.18 15.74 -17.21
C LYS A 32 -0.05 15.74 -18.09
N LEU A 33 -1.10 16.48 -17.71
CA LEU A 33 -2.29 16.68 -18.55
C LEU A 33 -1.91 17.24 -19.93
N ALA A 34 -1.13 18.33 -19.96
CA ALA A 34 -0.70 18.94 -21.21
C ALA A 34 0.15 17.98 -22.08
N SER A 35 1.08 17.24 -21.46
CA SER A 35 1.96 16.30 -22.17
C SER A 35 1.23 15.09 -22.77
N SER A 36 0.08 14.72 -22.17
CA SER A 36 -0.85 13.70 -22.69
C SER A 36 -1.89 14.28 -23.65
N GLY A 37 -1.87 15.60 -23.86
CA GLY A 37 -2.77 16.28 -24.78
C GLY A 37 -4.17 16.55 -24.22
N GLN A 38 -4.33 16.42 -22.90
CA GLN A 38 -5.54 16.72 -22.16
C GLN A 38 -5.61 18.22 -21.80
N PRO A 39 -6.80 18.79 -21.60
CA PRO A 39 -6.95 20.16 -21.14
C PRO A 39 -6.34 20.36 -19.76
N THR A 40 -5.74 21.53 -19.53
CA THR A 40 -5.14 21.93 -18.26
C THR A 40 -6.12 22.79 -17.46
N CYS A 41 -6.00 22.77 -16.14
CA CYS A 41 -6.82 23.53 -15.20
C CYS A 41 -6.09 24.75 -14.59
N VAL A 42 -4.92 25.13 -15.11
CA VAL A 42 -4.11 26.24 -14.54
C VAL A 42 -4.62 27.62 -14.93
N THR A 43 -4.40 28.58 -14.02
CA THR A 43 -4.56 30.02 -14.25
C THR A 43 -3.28 30.77 -13.82
N GLY A 44 -3.17 32.06 -14.13
CA GLY A 44 -2.10 32.92 -13.63
C GLY A 44 -0.68 32.56 -14.12
N GLU A 45 0.30 32.54 -13.21
CA GLU A 45 1.72 32.28 -13.55
C GLU A 45 1.97 30.86 -14.07
N ALA A 46 1.25 29.87 -13.53
CA ALA A 46 1.35 28.49 -14.01
C ALA A 46 0.91 28.36 -15.47
N ALA A 47 -0.11 29.11 -15.88
CA ALA A 47 -0.53 29.17 -17.29
C ALA A 47 0.57 29.78 -18.18
N LYS A 48 1.22 30.87 -17.74
CA LYS A 48 2.35 31.49 -18.47
C LYS A 48 3.53 30.53 -18.63
N PHE A 49 3.83 29.74 -17.59
CA PHE A 49 4.89 28.73 -17.67
C PHE A 49 4.55 27.63 -18.69
N LEU A 50 3.32 27.10 -18.67
CA LEU A 50 2.89 26.10 -19.66
C LEU A 50 2.89 26.66 -21.09
N ASP A 51 2.53 27.94 -21.27
CA ASP A 51 2.59 28.62 -22.56
C ASP A 51 4.03 28.72 -23.08
N THR A 52 4.97 29.03 -22.18
CA THR A 52 6.41 29.06 -22.49
C THR A 52 6.92 27.67 -22.90
N ALA A 53 6.40 26.61 -22.28
CA ALA A 53 6.74 25.22 -22.58
C ALA A 53 5.92 24.59 -23.73
N SER A 54 5.02 25.35 -24.37
CA SER A 54 4.00 24.83 -25.29
C SER A 54 4.58 24.04 -26.46
N ASP A 55 5.62 24.55 -27.11
CA ASP A 55 6.25 23.89 -28.27
C ASP A 55 6.98 22.60 -27.87
N LEU A 56 7.60 22.58 -26.70
CA LEU A 56 8.23 21.38 -26.14
C LEU A 56 7.18 20.30 -25.84
N LEU A 57 6.07 20.68 -25.20
CA LEU A 57 4.96 19.77 -24.87
C LEU A 57 4.27 19.24 -26.14
N LYS A 58 4.04 20.09 -27.15
CA LYS A 58 3.50 19.68 -28.46
C LYS A 58 4.45 18.72 -29.18
N SER A 59 5.75 19.01 -29.21
CA SER A 59 6.76 18.12 -29.81
C SER A 59 6.80 16.76 -29.10
N TYR A 60 6.74 16.75 -27.77
CA TYR A 60 6.65 15.52 -26.98
C TYR A 60 5.38 14.73 -27.30
N ARG A 61 4.23 15.40 -27.46
CA ARG A 61 2.97 14.78 -27.85
C ARG A 61 3.04 14.14 -29.24
N GLU A 62 3.60 14.82 -30.24
CA GLU A 62 3.76 14.25 -31.59
C GLU A 62 4.67 13.01 -31.58
N LYS A 63 5.74 13.02 -30.78
CA LYS A 63 6.59 11.84 -30.59
C LYS A 63 5.84 10.69 -29.91
N ASN A 64 5.03 10.98 -28.89
CA ASN A 64 4.22 9.96 -28.21
C ASN A 64 3.14 9.36 -29.13
N ARG A 65 2.62 10.12 -30.11
CA ARG A 65 1.70 9.57 -31.12
C ARG A 65 2.34 8.44 -31.95
N LEU A 66 3.64 8.51 -32.20
CA LEU A 66 4.38 7.42 -32.86
C LEU A 66 4.47 6.16 -32.00
N LEU A 67 4.32 6.31 -30.68
CA LEU A 67 4.34 5.25 -29.68
C LEU A 67 2.92 4.89 -29.19
N SER A 68 1.87 5.17 -29.97
CA SER A 68 0.47 4.97 -29.55
C SER A 68 0.15 3.53 -29.13
N ASN A 69 0.90 2.56 -29.64
CA ASN A 69 0.73 1.13 -29.35
C ASN A 69 1.78 0.61 -28.36
N PHE A 70 2.68 1.47 -27.87
CA PHE A 70 3.68 1.09 -26.89
C PHE A 70 3.01 0.86 -25.55
N ARG A 71 3.40 -0.25 -24.91
CA ARG A 71 3.00 -0.59 -23.55
C ARG A 71 4.24 -0.66 -22.69
N CYS A 72 4.13 -0.16 -21.46
CA CYS A 72 5.17 -0.39 -20.48
C CYS A 72 5.39 -1.90 -20.27
N PRO A 73 6.58 -2.33 -19.81
CA PRO A 73 6.90 -3.76 -19.69
C PRO A 73 5.87 -4.59 -18.90
N ALA A 74 5.35 -4.04 -17.80
CA ALA A 74 4.31 -4.68 -17.00
C ALA A 74 3.00 -4.85 -17.78
N ASP A 75 2.51 -3.79 -18.44
CA ASP A 75 1.29 -3.84 -19.24
C ASP A 75 1.44 -4.78 -20.45
N ARG A 76 2.65 -4.89 -21.01
CA ARG A 76 2.96 -5.86 -22.08
C ARG A 76 2.87 -7.30 -21.59
N ARG A 77 3.38 -7.62 -20.40
CA ARG A 77 3.24 -8.96 -19.78
C ARG A 77 1.77 -9.32 -19.59
N ILE A 78 0.97 -8.37 -19.08
CA ILE A 78 -0.47 -8.55 -18.88
C ILE A 78 -1.20 -8.72 -20.22
N GLN A 79 -0.95 -7.86 -21.21
CA GLN A 79 -1.61 -7.95 -22.51
C GLN A 79 -1.27 -9.24 -23.23
N THR A 80 -0.01 -9.69 -23.17
CA THR A 80 0.42 -10.97 -23.75
C THR A 80 -0.35 -12.12 -23.11
N PHE A 81 -0.42 -12.15 -21.77
CA PHE A 81 -1.24 -13.12 -21.06
C PHE A 81 -2.70 -13.07 -21.49
N LEU A 82 -3.32 -11.89 -21.57
CA LEU A 82 -4.74 -11.76 -21.96
C LEU A 82 -4.99 -12.26 -23.38
N ASN A 83 -4.12 -11.94 -24.33
CA ASN A 83 -4.24 -12.38 -25.72
C ASN A 83 -4.18 -13.91 -25.82
N ASP A 84 -3.17 -14.52 -25.19
CA ASP A 84 -2.98 -15.96 -25.20
C ASP A 84 -4.06 -16.67 -24.37
N TYR A 85 -4.37 -16.13 -23.19
CA TYR A 85 -5.39 -16.67 -22.30
C TYR A 85 -6.71 -16.67 -23.02
N LEU A 86 -7.17 -15.59 -23.65
CA LEU A 86 -8.49 -15.54 -24.30
C LEU A 86 -8.55 -16.30 -25.63
N GLY A 87 -7.44 -16.38 -26.38
CA GLY A 87 -7.37 -17.06 -27.67
C GLY A 87 -8.46 -16.57 -28.64
N ASN A 88 -9.22 -17.49 -29.23
CA ASN A 88 -10.33 -17.15 -30.15
C ASN A 88 -11.49 -16.36 -29.52
N HIS A 89 -11.53 -16.25 -28.18
CA HIS A 89 -12.51 -15.41 -27.49
C HIS A 89 -12.04 -13.97 -27.32
N ALA A 90 -10.80 -13.64 -27.69
CA ALA A 90 -10.33 -12.26 -27.75
C ALA A 90 -11.11 -11.55 -28.88
N GLY A 91 -12.15 -10.80 -28.51
CA GLY A 91 -12.83 -9.93 -29.46
C GLY A 91 -11.92 -8.76 -29.87
N THR A 92 -12.26 -8.09 -30.96
CA THR A 92 -11.67 -6.78 -31.28
C THR A 92 -11.99 -5.80 -30.13
N GLY A 93 -10.96 -5.25 -29.47
CA GLY A 93 -11.14 -4.22 -28.44
C GLY A 93 -10.78 -4.62 -27.01
N ILE A 94 -10.16 -5.77 -26.77
CA ILE A 94 -9.57 -6.12 -25.45
C ILE A 94 -8.12 -5.70 -25.43
N GLU A 95 -7.91 -4.39 -25.25
CA GLU A 95 -6.59 -3.78 -25.18
C GLU A 95 -6.54 -2.93 -23.91
N LEU A 96 -5.53 -3.18 -23.06
CA LEU A 96 -5.31 -2.33 -21.89
C LEU A 96 -5.17 -0.86 -22.31
N PRO A 97 -5.61 0.10 -21.47
CA PRO A 97 -5.55 1.52 -21.81
C PRO A 97 -4.13 1.90 -22.23
N ALA A 98 -3.97 2.42 -23.45
CA ALA A 98 -2.65 2.69 -24.02
C ALA A 98 -1.95 3.89 -23.35
N ASN A 99 -2.72 4.93 -23.00
CA ASN A 99 -2.21 6.18 -22.44
C ASN A 99 -3.01 6.61 -21.20
N PRO A 100 -3.04 5.83 -20.11
CA PRO A 100 -3.68 6.26 -18.88
C PRO A 100 -2.88 7.41 -18.25
N PHE A 101 -3.53 8.20 -17.39
CA PHE A 101 -2.83 9.12 -16.52
C PHE A 101 -2.08 8.32 -15.45
N VAL A 102 -0.76 8.18 -15.61
CA VAL A 102 0.11 7.43 -14.69
C VAL A 102 0.29 8.20 -13.39
N LEU A 103 0.13 7.53 -12.26
CA LEU A 103 0.43 8.04 -10.92
C LEU A 103 1.85 7.57 -10.54
N ASP A 104 2.85 8.39 -10.84
CA ASP A 104 4.28 8.05 -10.73
C ASP A 104 4.97 8.63 -9.48
N ARG A 105 4.21 9.33 -8.64
CA ARG A 105 4.67 9.86 -7.35
C ARG A 105 3.52 9.89 -6.36
N HIS A 106 3.83 9.57 -5.11
CA HIS A 106 2.92 9.71 -3.97
C HIS A 106 2.28 11.11 -3.88
N GLY A 107 0.97 11.13 -3.61
CA GLY A 107 0.20 12.36 -3.35
C GLY A 107 -0.54 12.91 -4.58
N ILE A 108 -0.16 12.51 -5.80
CA ILE A 108 -0.89 12.92 -7.02
C ILE A 108 -2.32 12.38 -6.98
N ALA A 109 -2.49 11.11 -6.60
CA ALA A 109 -3.80 10.45 -6.57
C ALA A 109 -4.79 11.20 -5.66
N ARG A 110 -4.31 11.62 -4.48
CA ARG A 110 -5.09 12.37 -3.50
C ARG A 110 -5.57 13.70 -4.06
N GLU A 111 -4.67 14.50 -4.65
CA GLU A 111 -5.06 15.77 -5.22
C GLU A 111 -5.96 15.63 -6.45
N LEU A 112 -5.82 14.54 -7.21
CA LEU A 112 -6.73 14.25 -8.33
C LEU A 112 -8.15 13.87 -7.90
N SER A 113 -8.35 13.52 -6.62
CA SER A 113 -9.63 13.01 -6.08
C SER A 113 -10.64 14.11 -5.73
N LEU A 114 -10.25 15.38 -5.84
CA LEU A 114 -11.10 16.55 -5.59
C LEU A 114 -10.96 17.55 -6.73
N PRO A 115 -11.96 18.42 -6.98
CA PRO A 115 -11.87 19.42 -8.02
C PRO A 115 -10.82 20.47 -7.64
N ILE A 116 -10.09 20.98 -8.62
CA ILE A 116 -9.10 22.02 -8.36
C ILE A 116 -9.76 23.25 -7.69
N GLY A 117 -9.22 23.66 -6.55
CA GLY A 117 -9.70 24.84 -5.80
C GLY A 117 -10.96 24.62 -4.98
N GLU A 118 -11.51 23.39 -4.93
CA GLU A 118 -12.69 23.05 -4.16
C GLU A 118 -12.38 21.95 -3.12
N ASP A 119 -13.18 21.90 -2.07
CA ASP A 119 -13.05 20.92 -0.99
C ASP A 119 -14.02 19.74 -1.11
N GLU A 120 -14.92 19.74 -2.08
CA GLU A 120 -15.95 18.70 -2.24
C GLU A 120 -16.07 18.18 -3.67
N PHE A 121 -16.35 16.89 -3.80
CA PHE A 121 -16.72 16.23 -5.06
C PHE A 121 -17.90 15.28 -4.83
N HIS A 122 -18.86 15.27 -5.76
CA HIS A 122 -20.02 14.40 -5.70
C HIS A 122 -20.27 13.72 -7.04
N SER A 123 -20.58 12.43 -6.99
CA SER A 123 -20.99 11.61 -8.12
C SER A 123 -21.96 10.51 -7.63
N ASP A 124 -22.56 9.76 -8.56
CA ASP A 124 -23.46 8.65 -8.21
C ASP A 124 -22.75 7.49 -7.49
N ILE A 125 -21.41 7.44 -7.53
CA ILE A 125 -20.61 6.33 -7.00
C ILE A 125 -19.72 6.70 -5.81
N VAL A 126 -19.40 7.98 -5.64
CA VAL A 126 -18.56 8.47 -4.52
C VAL A 126 -18.81 9.95 -4.22
N SER A 127 -18.85 10.28 -2.93
CA SER A 127 -18.73 11.64 -2.41
C SER A 127 -17.41 11.80 -1.67
N SER A 128 -16.64 12.84 -1.99
CA SER A 128 -15.30 13.08 -1.45
C SER A 128 -15.19 14.47 -0.85
N TYR A 129 -14.43 14.60 0.24
CA TYR A 129 -14.30 15.83 1.01
C TYR A 129 -12.85 16.02 1.47
N ARG A 130 -12.34 17.24 1.36
CA ARG A 130 -11.16 17.69 2.12
C ARG A 130 -11.60 17.99 3.54
N VAL A 131 -10.92 17.39 4.51
CA VAL A 131 -11.19 17.59 5.94
C VAL A 131 -9.92 17.97 6.67
N LYS A 132 -10.04 18.52 7.88
CA LYS A 132 -8.87 18.99 8.65
C LYS A 132 -7.81 17.91 8.88
N GLN A 133 -8.22 16.65 8.94
CA GLN A 133 -7.37 15.48 9.18
C GLN A 133 -6.82 14.84 7.88
N GLY A 134 -7.22 15.32 6.69
CA GLY A 134 -6.83 14.73 5.41
C GLY A 134 -7.98 14.72 4.41
N VAL A 135 -8.34 13.53 3.92
CA VAL A 135 -9.42 13.34 2.95
C VAL A 135 -10.42 12.30 3.45
N LEU A 136 -11.70 12.53 3.16
CA LEU A 136 -12.80 11.62 3.43
C LEU A 136 -13.45 11.21 2.12
N HIS A 137 -13.66 9.91 1.92
CA HIS A 137 -14.38 9.38 0.77
C HIS A 137 -15.49 8.43 1.20
N ASN A 138 -16.70 8.71 0.77
CA ASN A 138 -17.89 7.91 1.00
C ASN A 138 -18.34 7.28 -0.33
N PRO A 139 -17.97 6.02 -0.62
CA PRO A 139 -18.45 5.32 -1.81
C PRO A 139 -19.93 4.96 -1.67
N ALA A 140 -20.63 4.73 -2.79
CA ALA A 140 -22.06 4.40 -2.79
C ALA A 140 -22.37 3.12 -1.98
N SER A 141 -21.48 2.13 -2.04
CA SER A 141 -21.53 0.94 -1.18
C SER A 141 -20.67 1.16 0.07
N ASP A 142 -21.28 1.16 1.26
CA ASP A 142 -20.58 1.43 2.52
C ASP A 142 -19.81 0.23 3.10
N ARG A 143 -20.05 -0.98 2.58
CA ARG A 143 -19.48 -2.23 3.08
C ARG A 143 -19.25 -3.26 1.99
N ARG A 144 -18.37 -4.21 2.30
CA ARG A 144 -18.05 -5.35 1.44
C ARG A 144 -19.05 -6.50 1.62
N THR A 145 -19.48 -7.09 0.50
CA THR A 145 -20.24 -8.35 0.48
C THR A 145 -19.27 -9.50 0.17
N THR A 146 -19.41 -10.63 0.88
CA THR A 146 -18.58 -11.82 0.66
C THR A 146 -19.34 -12.93 -0.05
N GLU A 147 -20.61 -13.11 0.28
CA GLU A 147 -21.43 -14.19 -0.28
C GLU A 147 -21.61 -14.02 -1.78
N GLY A 148 -21.22 -15.04 -2.55
CA GLY A 148 -21.40 -15.07 -4.00
C GLY A 148 -20.61 -14.02 -4.79
N SER A 149 -19.66 -13.32 -4.17
CA SER A 149 -18.93 -12.18 -4.77
C SER A 149 -17.65 -12.56 -5.52
N PHE A 150 -17.11 -13.78 -5.34
CA PHE A 150 -15.83 -14.19 -5.93
C PHE A 150 -16.04 -15.20 -7.05
N HIS A 151 -15.82 -14.73 -8.28
CA HIS A 151 -15.92 -15.50 -9.51
C HIS A 151 -14.54 -15.77 -10.11
N ILE A 152 -14.41 -16.86 -10.83
CA ILE A 152 -13.16 -17.25 -11.48
C ILE A 152 -13.45 -17.67 -12.91
N ALA A 153 -12.67 -17.12 -13.85
CA ALA A 153 -12.75 -17.48 -15.26
C ALA A 153 -12.19 -18.89 -15.52
N GLU A 154 -12.87 -19.64 -16.36
CA GLU A 154 -12.45 -20.94 -16.87
C GLU A 154 -11.27 -20.83 -17.85
N GLY A 155 -10.49 -21.90 -17.98
CA GLY A 155 -9.37 -21.99 -18.91
C GLY A 155 -7.99 -21.67 -18.31
N GLY A 156 -7.88 -21.60 -16.99
CA GLY A 156 -6.62 -21.52 -16.26
C GLY A 156 -6.52 -22.57 -15.16
N LEU A 157 -5.88 -22.24 -14.04
CA LEU A 157 -5.76 -23.14 -12.89
C LEU A 157 -7.13 -23.59 -12.34
N PRO A 158 -7.21 -24.79 -11.72
CA PRO A 158 -8.45 -25.35 -11.19
C PRO A 158 -9.24 -24.35 -10.34
N ILE A 159 -10.57 -24.36 -10.50
CA ILE A 159 -11.48 -23.46 -9.80
C ILE A 159 -11.92 -24.12 -8.48
N PRO A 160 -11.67 -23.50 -7.31
CA PRO A 160 -12.13 -24.03 -6.03
C PRO A 160 -13.65 -24.19 -5.98
N GLY A 161 -14.13 -25.24 -5.31
CA GLY A 161 -15.56 -25.59 -5.29
C GLY A 161 -16.48 -24.58 -4.61
N ASP A 162 -15.92 -23.65 -3.84
CA ASP A 162 -16.65 -22.57 -3.18
C ASP A 162 -16.71 -21.27 -4.02
N LYS A 163 -16.17 -21.27 -5.24
CA LYS A 163 -16.16 -20.12 -6.17
C LYS A 163 -17.06 -20.38 -7.37
N LYS A 164 -17.65 -19.32 -7.90
CA LYS A 164 -18.46 -19.41 -9.13
C LYS A 164 -17.55 -19.53 -10.37
N SER A 165 -17.82 -20.54 -11.20
CA SER A 165 -17.13 -20.79 -12.47
C SER A 165 -17.74 -19.94 -13.57
N VAL A 166 -16.92 -19.14 -14.24
CA VAL A 166 -17.38 -18.26 -15.31
C VAL A 166 -16.79 -18.71 -16.65
N PRO A 167 -17.63 -18.96 -17.65
CA PRO A 167 -17.16 -19.27 -18.99
C PRO A 167 -16.21 -18.20 -19.51
N LYS A 168 -15.17 -18.66 -20.21
CA LYS A 168 -14.11 -17.81 -20.73
C LYS A 168 -14.60 -16.68 -21.65
N HIS A 169 -15.61 -16.95 -22.49
CA HIS A 169 -16.21 -15.93 -23.36
C HIS A 169 -17.02 -14.89 -22.57
N THR A 170 -17.62 -15.27 -21.44
CA THR A 170 -18.29 -14.34 -20.52
C THR A 170 -17.28 -13.42 -19.84
N PHE A 171 -16.14 -13.96 -19.38
CA PHE A 171 -15.04 -13.12 -18.88
C PHE A 171 -14.51 -12.16 -19.95
N SER A 172 -14.34 -12.64 -21.19
CA SER A 172 -13.93 -11.79 -22.33
C SER A 172 -14.85 -10.57 -22.52
N LYS A 173 -16.17 -10.79 -22.51
CA LYS A 173 -17.16 -9.70 -22.63
C LYS A 173 -17.14 -8.75 -21.43
N LEU A 174 -17.02 -9.29 -20.20
CA LEU A 174 -16.88 -8.46 -18.99
C LEU A 174 -15.64 -7.58 -19.06
N LEU A 175 -14.50 -8.13 -19.51
CA LEU A 175 -13.26 -7.38 -19.68
C LEU A 175 -13.38 -6.30 -20.77
N GLN A 176 -14.03 -6.61 -21.89
CA GLN A 176 -14.33 -5.62 -22.93
C GLN A 176 -15.12 -4.44 -22.36
N HIS A 177 -16.21 -4.71 -21.63
CA HIS A 177 -17.00 -3.66 -20.99
C HIS A 177 -16.23 -2.91 -19.90
N ALA A 178 -15.36 -3.58 -19.15
CA ALA A 178 -14.50 -2.93 -18.14
C ALA A 178 -13.54 -1.92 -18.76
N LEU A 179 -13.06 -2.19 -19.99
CA LEU A 179 -12.15 -1.32 -20.74
C LEU A 179 -12.87 -0.22 -21.52
N THR A 180 -14.20 -0.25 -21.60
CA THR A 180 -15.04 0.79 -22.20
C THR A 180 -16.05 1.37 -21.19
N PRO A 181 -15.59 2.00 -20.10
CA PRO A 181 -16.46 2.65 -19.13
C PRO A 181 -17.18 3.86 -19.76
N PRO A 182 -18.34 4.27 -19.20
CA PRO A 182 -19.02 5.48 -19.64
C PRO A 182 -18.25 6.76 -19.26
N ASP A 183 -18.55 7.85 -19.97
CA ASP A 183 -17.81 9.12 -19.91
C ASP A 183 -17.84 9.80 -18.52
N ASP A 184 -18.94 9.67 -17.79
CA ASP A 184 -19.12 10.13 -16.41
C ASP A 184 -18.16 9.42 -15.45
N LEU A 185 -17.99 8.11 -15.62
CA LEU A 185 -17.06 7.29 -14.85
C LEU A 185 -15.59 7.60 -15.19
N LEU A 186 -15.30 7.99 -16.44
CA LEU A 186 -13.97 8.43 -16.86
C LEU A 186 -13.60 9.84 -16.40
N THR A 187 -14.58 10.66 -15.99
CA THR A 187 -14.35 12.06 -15.64
C THR A 187 -13.48 12.19 -14.39
N LEU A 188 -12.34 12.87 -14.52
CA LEU A 188 -11.38 13.08 -13.44
C LEU A 188 -11.87 14.20 -12.50
N PRO A 189 -12.04 13.97 -11.18
CA PRO A 189 -12.57 14.96 -10.25
C PRO A 189 -11.84 16.29 -10.30
N PHE A 190 -10.50 16.28 -10.37
CA PHE A 190 -9.65 17.47 -10.52
C PHE A 190 -10.10 18.47 -11.58
N SER A 191 -10.65 17.97 -12.69
CA SER A 191 -11.02 18.75 -13.86
C SER A 191 -12.54 18.87 -14.07
N CYS A 192 -13.36 18.33 -13.15
CA CYS A 192 -14.81 18.18 -13.40
C CYS A 192 -15.54 19.52 -13.58
N ASN A 193 -15.02 20.60 -12.99
CA ASN A 193 -15.60 21.94 -13.07
C ASN A 193 -15.08 22.75 -14.28
N GLN A 194 -14.20 22.17 -15.09
CA GLN A 194 -13.70 22.84 -16.30
C GLN A 194 -14.72 22.74 -17.45
N PRO A 195 -14.72 23.69 -18.41
CA PRO A 195 -15.61 23.62 -19.58
C PRO A 195 -15.45 22.34 -20.40
N ALA A 196 -14.23 21.78 -20.42
CA ALA A 196 -13.92 20.48 -21.01
C ALA A 196 -13.23 19.59 -19.96
N PRO A 197 -13.98 18.79 -19.19
CA PRO A 197 -13.41 17.88 -18.21
C PRO A 197 -12.53 16.81 -18.86
N VAL A 198 -11.46 16.42 -18.15
CA VAL A 198 -10.57 15.34 -18.57
C VAL A 198 -11.28 14.01 -18.34
N ARG A 199 -11.39 13.19 -19.39
CA ARG A 199 -11.93 11.82 -19.35
C ARG A 199 -10.82 10.84 -19.66
N THR A 200 -10.38 10.08 -18.67
CA THR A 200 -9.24 9.15 -18.83
C THR A 200 -9.28 8.03 -17.81
N PHE A 201 -8.61 6.92 -18.13
CA PHE A 201 -8.14 6.01 -17.09
C PHE A 201 -6.98 6.65 -16.32
N VAL A 202 -6.91 6.34 -15.03
CA VAL A 202 -5.73 6.53 -14.17
C VAL A 202 -5.08 5.18 -13.93
N SER A 203 -3.75 5.15 -13.75
CA SER A 203 -3.06 3.90 -13.44
C SER A 203 -1.94 4.06 -12.42
N LEU A 204 -1.72 3.02 -11.63
CA LEU A 204 -0.68 2.95 -10.59
C LEU A 204 0.13 1.66 -10.75
N LEU A 205 1.45 1.75 -10.57
CA LEU A 205 2.33 0.59 -10.38
C LEU A 205 2.53 0.37 -8.89
N LEU A 206 2.31 -0.84 -8.42
CA LEU A 206 2.61 -1.26 -7.05
C LEU A 206 3.69 -2.35 -7.07
N ARG A 207 4.53 -2.38 -6.03
CA ARG A 207 5.52 -3.44 -5.78
C ARG A 207 5.33 -4.05 -4.38
N PRO A 208 4.19 -4.74 -4.12
CA PRO A 208 3.94 -5.32 -2.81
C PRO A 208 4.90 -6.48 -2.53
N ILE A 209 5.34 -6.56 -1.28
CA ILE A 209 6.23 -7.60 -0.78
C ILE A 209 5.49 -8.94 -0.77
N VAL A 210 6.18 -9.98 -1.22
CA VAL A 210 5.72 -11.37 -1.23
C VAL A 210 6.61 -12.23 -0.34
N CYS A 211 7.92 -12.04 -0.42
CA CYS A 211 8.91 -12.72 0.42
C CYS A 211 9.72 -11.67 1.17
N PRO A 212 9.69 -11.62 2.51
CA PRO A 212 10.48 -10.69 3.29
C PRO A 212 11.98 -11.03 3.22
N GLU A 213 12.84 -10.03 3.46
CA GLU A 213 14.28 -10.26 3.60
C GLU A 213 14.59 -11.14 4.82
N VAL A 214 15.53 -12.08 4.63
CA VAL A 214 16.17 -12.82 5.73
C VAL A 214 17.68 -12.52 5.64
N PRO A 215 18.23 -11.67 6.53
CA PRO A 215 19.61 -11.22 6.44
C PRO A 215 20.62 -12.36 6.32
N GLY A 216 21.46 -12.30 5.27
CA GLY A 216 22.47 -13.32 4.99
C GLY A 216 21.96 -14.58 4.31
N HIS A 217 20.65 -14.68 4.02
CA HIS A 217 20.04 -15.83 3.35
C HIS A 217 19.33 -15.43 2.06
N ASP A 218 18.27 -14.60 2.14
CA ASP A 218 17.45 -14.18 0.99
C ASP A 218 17.16 -12.69 1.01
N ALA A 219 17.17 -12.07 -0.18
CA ALA A 219 16.71 -10.70 -0.38
C ALA A 219 15.18 -10.62 -0.37
N GLU A 220 14.64 -9.46 0.02
CA GLU A 220 13.21 -9.17 -0.13
C GLU A 220 12.78 -9.30 -1.59
N LYS A 221 11.66 -9.98 -1.84
CA LYS A 221 11.06 -10.10 -3.17
C LYS A 221 9.64 -9.58 -3.20
N THR A 222 9.35 -8.86 -4.28
CA THR A 222 8.06 -8.24 -4.56
C THR A 222 7.45 -8.85 -5.81
N MET A 223 6.13 -8.78 -5.96
CA MET A 223 5.51 -8.88 -7.29
C MET A 223 5.29 -7.47 -7.85
N GLU A 224 4.91 -7.34 -9.12
CA GLU A 224 4.42 -6.08 -9.66
C GLU A 224 2.90 -6.15 -9.89
N ILE A 225 2.17 -5.07 -9.58
CA ILE A 225 0.73 -4.96 -9.86
C ILE A 225 0.45 -3.67 -10.62
N ARG A 226 -0.29 -3.78 -11.72
CA ARG A 226 -0.83 -2.64 -12.47
C ARG A 226 -2.29 -2.44 -12.12
N PHE A 227 -2.56 -1.34 -11.43
CA PHE A 227 -3.90 -0.97 -10.98
C PHE A 227 -4.49 0.09 -11.91
N PHE A 228 -5.60 -0.22 -12.56
CA PHE A 228 -6.31 0.68 -13.47
C PHE A 228 -7.67 1.03 -12.88
N ALA A 229 -8.02 2.31 -13.00
CA ALA A 229 -9.35 2.78 -12.67
C ALA A 229 -9.77 3.90 -13.62
N PRO A 230 -11.07 4.04 -13.92
CA PRO A 230 -11.60 5.26 -14.50
C PRO A 230 -11.29 6.48 -13.60
N GLY A 231 -11.16 7.66 -14.19
CA GLY A 231 -10.73 8.88 -13.48
C GLY A 231 -11.55 9.24 -12.25
N ASN A 232 -12.86 8.98 -12.27
CA ASN A 232 -13.77 9.24 -11.14
C ASN A 232 -13.43 8.39 -9.90
N LEU A 233 -12.70 7.27 -10.09
CA LEU A 233 -12.29 6.34 -9.04
C LEU A 233 -10.82 6.51 -8.63
N VAL A 234 -10.20 7.66 -8.90
CA VAL A 234 -8.78 7.91 -8.57
C VAL A 234 -8.49 7.84 -7.06
N SER A 235 -9.49 8.08 -6.20
CA SER A 235 -9.38 7.91 -4.75
C SER A 235 -9.06 6.46 -4.35
N ASN A 236 -9.53 5.47 -5.12
CA ASN A 236 -9.17 4.07 -4.89
C ASN A 236 -7.67 3.82 -5.10
N LEU A 237 -7.03 4.58 -6.01
CA LEU A 237 -5.59 4.49 -6.24
C LEU A 237 -4.82 5.21 -5.14
N ASP A 238 -5.29 6.34 -4.61
CA ASP A 238 -4.71 6.97 -3.39
C ASP A 238 -4.73 5.98 -2.21
N PHE A 239 -5.85 5.28 -2.03
CA PHE A 239 -6.01 4.30 -0.96
C PHE A 239 -4.98 3.16 -1.04
N VAL A 240 -4.81 2.52 -2.21
CA VAL A 240 -3.84 1.42 -2.34
C VAL A 240 -2.39 1.91 -2.40
N GLU A 241 -2.15 3.10 -2.94
CA GLU A 241 -0.84 3.78 -2.90
C GLU A 241 -0.41 4.01 -1.44
N SER A 242 -1.30 4.52 -0.60
CA SER A 242 -1.02 4.79 0.82
C SER A 242 -0.73 3.52 1.63
N ILE A 243 -1.24 2.36 1.21
CA ILE A 243 -1.02 1.08 1.90
C ILE A 243 0.24 0.37 1.40
N PHE A 244 0.45 0.32 0.08
CA PHE A 244 1.45 -0.55 -0.55
C PHE A 244 2.62 0.21 -1.20
N GLY A 245 2.51 1.53 -1.28
CA GLY A 245 3.50 2.44 -1.85
C GLY A 245 3.46 2.55 -3.37
N ASN A 246 3.91 3.69 -3.88
CA ASN A 246 4.04 3.97 -5.31
C ASN A 246 5.29 3.28 -5.91
N GLY A 247 5.11 2.51 -6.98
CA GLY A 247 6.18 1.82 -7.72
C GLY A 247 6.88 2.65 -8.79
N GLY A 248 6.53 3.92 -8.93
CA GLY A 248 7.07 4.87 -9.89
C GLY A 248 6.40 4.82 -11.26
N ASN A 249 7.06 5.44 -12.24
CA ASN A 249 6.58 5.46 -13.62
C ASN A 249 6.95 4.13 -14.32
N PRO A 250 5.97 3.29 -14.70
CA PRO A 250 6.23 1.97 -15.27
C PRO A 250 6.90 2.03 -16.65
N ASN A 251 6.92 3.19 -17.31
CA ASN A 251 7.61 3.36 -18.59
C ASN A 251 9.13 3.50 -18.45
N LEU A 252 9.63 3.72 -17.23
CA LEU A 252 11.06 3.85 -16.96
C LEU A 252 11.67 2.48 -16.68
N ALA A 253 12.86 2.22 -17.21
CA ALA A 253 13.58 0.96 -17.00
C ALA A 253 13.80 0.65 -15.50
N GLN A 254 14.04 1.69 -14.68
CA GLN A 254 14.20 1.54 -13.23
C GLN A 254 12.96 0.98 -12.51
N SER A 255 11.79 1.05 -13.14
CA SER A 255 10.52 0.53 -12.62
C SER A 255 10.12 -0.81 -13.25
N ASP A 256 10.88 -1.34 -14.21
CA ASP A 256 10.60 -2.64 -14.82
C ASP A 256 11.09 -3.77 -13.90
N ALA A 257 10.16 -4.52 -13.31
CA ALA A 257 10.48 -5.66 -12.46
C ALA A 257 11.30 -6.74 -13.18
N GLY A 258 11.15 -6.86 -14.50
CA GLY A 258 11.88 -7.83 -15.31
C GLY A 258 13.38 -7.59 -15.40
N LEU A 259 13.85 -6.38 -15.04
CA LEU A 259 15.28 -6.04 -14.98
C LEU A 259 15.88 -6.25 -13.58
N ASP A 260 15.04 -6.43 -12.56
CA ASP A 260 15.43 -6.61 -11.15
C ASP A 260 15.03 -8.01 -10.66
N VAL A 261 15.70 -9.02 -11.23
CA VAL A 261 15.42 -10.44 -10.97
C VAL A 261 15.69 -10.85 -9.52
N ASP A 262 16.56 -10.12 -8.83
CA ASP A 262 16.93 -10.39 -7.44
C ASP A 262 15.80 -10.01 -6.46
N HIS A 263 14.96 -9.03 -6.80
CA HIS A 263 13.89 -8.54 -5.92
C HIS A 263 12.48 -8.68 -6.52
N TRP A 264 12.34 -9.41 -7.63
CA TRP A 264 11.05 -9.76 -8.24
C TRP A 264 10.75 -11.26 -8.10
N THR A 265 9.49 -11.60 -7.87
CA THR A 265 9.04 -13.00 -7.81
C THR A 265 8.79 -13.63 -9.18
N GLY A 266 8.87 -12.85 -10.27
CA GLY A 266 8.51 -13.29 -11.62
C GLY A 266 7.01 -13.17 -11.93
N HIS A 267 6.21 -12.67 -10.99
CA HIS A 267 4.75 -12.61 -11.11
C HIS A 267 4.23 -11.18 -11.37
N THR A 268 3.20 -11.08 -12.22
CA THR A 268 2.56 -9.82 -12.61
C THR A 268 1.07 -9.85 -12.30
N GLY A 269 0.58 -8.79 -11.65
CA GLY A 269 -0.82 -8.61 -11.32
C GLY A 269 -1.48 -7.47 -12.09
N CYS A 270 -2.78 -7.59 -12.34
CA CYS A 270 -3.60 -6.52 -12.90
C CYS A 270 -4.92 -6.42 -12.15
N VAL A 271 -5.32 -5.19 -11.80
CA VAL A 271 -6.64 -4.90 -11.22
C VAL A 271 -7.30 -3.80 -12.04
N ILE A 272 -8.57 -3.99 -12.40
CA ILE A 272 -9.37 -3.00 -13.13
C ILE A 272 -10.66 -2.72 -12.35
N LEU A 273 -10.88 -1.48 -11.95
CA LEU A 273 -12.15 -1.05 -11.35
C LEU A 273 -13.19 -0.78 -12.45
N ALA A 274 -14.35 -1.40 -12.33
CA ALA A 274 -15.42 -1.31 -13.31
C ALA A 274 -16.80 -1.51 -12.64
N PRO A 275 -17.23 -0.59 -11.75
CA PRO A 275 -18.48 -0.72 -11.02
C PRO A 275 -19.71 -0.78 -11.94
N HIS A 276 -19.64 -0.23 -13.14
CA HIS A 276 -20.71 -0.29 -14.15
C HIS A 276 -21.02 -1.72 -14.64
N LEU A 277 -20.17 -2.70 -14.36
CA LEU A 277 -20.39 -4.09 -14.79
C LEU A 277 -21.64 -4.74 -14.16
N ILE A 278 -22.13 -4.24 -13.03
CA ILE A 278 -23.35 -4.75 -12.39
C ILE A 278 -24.60 -4.50 -13.25
N ASN A 279 -24.51 -3.60 -14.23
CA ASN A 279 -25.62 -3.23 -15.09
C ASN A 279 -25.78 -4.15 -16.32
N PHE A 280 -24.92 -5.12 -16.57
CA PHE A 280 -25.07 -5.98 -17.75
C PHE A 280 -25.95 -7.19 -17.46
N SER A 281 -26.75 -7.60 -18.44
CA SER A 281 -27.55 -8.83 -18.33
C SER A 281 -26.67 -10.06 -18.53
N LYS A 282 -27.06 -11.17 -17.91
CA LYS A 282 -26.42 -12.49 -18.12
C LYS A 282 -26.41 -12.87 -19.60
N LYS A 283 -27.49 -12.55 -20.32
CA LYS A 283 -27.63 -12.81 -21.76
C LYS A 283 -26.66 -11.99 -22.60
N GLU A 284 -26.53 -10.70 -22.34
CA GLU A 284 -25.57 -9.82 -23.03
C GLU A 284 -24.13 -10.35 -22.87
N LEU A 285 -23.80 -10.82 -21.66
CA LEU A 285 -22.51 -11.45 -21.33
C LEU A 285 -22.37 -12.88 -21.85
N GLY A 286 -23.33 -13.39 -22.62
CA GLY A 286 -23.27 -14.68 -23.29
C GLY A 286 -23.43 -15.89 -22.39
N LEU A 287 -23.99 -15.75 -21.18
CA LEU A 287 -24.37 -16.91 -20.37
C LEU A 287 -25.52 -17.69 -21.05
N PRO A 288 -25.61 -19.02 -20.84
CA PRO A 288 -26.65 -19.82 -21.44
C PRO A 288 -28.03 -19.56 -20.82
N HIS A 289 -29.09 -19.79 -21.61
CA HIS A 289 -30.43 -19.94 -21.06
C HIS A 289 -30.47 -21.16 -20.11
N TRP A 290 -31.33 -21.13 -19.10
CA TRP A 290 -31.45 -22.14 -18.04
C TRP A 290 -31.54 -23.58 -18.59
N ASP A 291 -32.29 -23.78 -19.67
CA ASP A 291 -32.51 -25.09 -20.28
C ASP A 291 -31.25 -25.67 -20.94
N HIS A 292 -30.30 -24.81 -21.31
CA HIS A 292 -29.00 -25.19 -21.89
C HIS A 292 -27.85 -25.15 -20.86
N ALA A 293 -28.14 -24.77 -19.61
CA ALA A 293 -27.14 -24.68 -18.56
C ALA A 293 -26.91 -26.04 -17.88
N ASN A 294 -25.66 -26.35 -17.55
CA ASN A 294 -25.34 -27.51 -16.73
C ASN A 294 -25.72 -27.30 -15.25
N GLU A 295 -25.68 -28.37 -14.44
CA GLU A 295 -26.09 -28.32 -13.04
C GLU A 295 -25.29 -27.29 -12.21
N ARG A 296 -23.99 -27.18 -12.46
CA ARG A 296 -23.11 -26.21 -11.78
C ARG A 296 -23.51 -24.78 -12.13
N GLN A 297 -23.72 -24.49 -13.41
CA GLN A 297 -24.14 -23.17 -13.88
C GLN A 297 -25.49 -22.76 -13.28
N ARG A 298 -26.44 -23.70 -13.16
CA ARG A 298 -27.73 -23.47 -12.50
C ARG A 298 -27.55 -23.17 -11.02
N LYS A 299 -26.76 -23.98 -10.31
CA LYS A 299 -26.47 -23.82 -8.87
C LYS A 299 -25.77 -22.49 -8.56
N GLU A 300 -24.86 -22.06 -9.42
CA GLU A 300 -24.04 -20.85 -9.23
C GLU A 300 -24.68 -19.59 -9.82
N GLY A 301 -25.84 -19.71 -10.47
CA GLY A 301 -26.52 -18.58 -11.13
C GLY A 301 -25.83 -18.08 -12.40
N MET A 302 -25.00 -18.92 -13.02
CA MET A 302 -24.30 -18.67 -14.30
C MET A 302 -25.16 -19.06 -15.51
N CYS A 303 -26.44 -18.72 -15.46
CA CYS A 303 -27.43 -18.87 -16.53
C CYS A 303 -28.63 -17.95 -16.25
N TRP A 304 -29.50 -17.78 -17.25
CA TRP A 304 -30.68 -16.90 -17.17
C TRP A 304 -31.95 -17.63 -17.60
N LYS A 305 -33.09 -17.27 -17.01
CA LYS A 305 -34.44 -17.65 -17.47
C LYS A 305 -35.09 -16.46 -18.17
N ASP A 306 -34.97 -15.28 -17.59
CA ASP A 306 -35.41 -14.02 -18.19
C ASP A 306 -34.21 -13.31 -18.87
N PRO A 307 -34.33 -12.87 -20.14
CA PRO A 307 -33.31 -12.10 -20.85
C PRO A 307 -32.74 -10.89 -20.09
N ASP A 308 -33.53 -10.27 -19.22
CA ASP A 308 -33.18 -9.05 -18.50
C ASP A 308 -32.51 -9.31 -17.14
N GLU A 309 -32.30 -10.58 -16.76
CA GLU A 309 -31.59 -10.93 -15.52
C GLU A 309 -30.18 -10.33 -15.50
N ARG A 310 -29.93 -9.42 -14.56
CA ARG A 310 -28.61 -8.83 -14.33
C ARG A 310 -27.59 -9.90 -13.91
N TYR A 311 -26.37 -9.76 -14.38
CA TYR A 311 -25.26 -10.58 -13.91
C TYR A 311 -25.07 -10.41 -12.41
N ASN A 312 -24.87 -11.53 -11.72
CA ASN A 312 -24.80 -11.57 -10.25
C ASN A 312 -25.99 -10.86 -9.55
N ASN A 313 -27.17 -10.82 -10.17
CA ASN A 313 -28.35 -10.13 -9.66
C ASN A 313 -28.13 -8.62 -9.43
N GLY A 314 -27.22 -8.01 -10.20
CA GLY A 314 -26.85 -6.59 -10.03
C GLY A 314 -26.03 -6.31 -8.77
N GLN A 315 -25.50 -7.34 -8.11
CA GLN A 315 -24.68 -7.21 -6.91
C GLN A 315 -23.19 -7.13 -7.26
N ALA A 316 -22.44 -6.44 -6.42
CA ALA A 316 -20.98 -6.37 -6.48
C ALA A 316 -20.33 -7.75 -6.60
N PHE A 317 -19.31 -7.85 -7.46
CA PHE A 317 -18.49 -9.05 -7.62
C PHE A 317 -17.06 -8.70 -8.00
N LYS A 318 -16.19 -9.69 -7.87
CA LYS A 318 -14.90 -9.73 -8.54
C LYS A 318 -14.81 -10.96 -9.41
N ILE A 319 -14.12 -10.84 -10.54
CA ILE A 319 -13.84 -11.96 -11.44
C ILE A 319 -12.37 -11.98 -11.80
N THR A 320 -11.74 -13.14 -11.62
CA THR A 320 -10.29 -13.31 -11.80
C THR A 320 -9.98 -14.33 -12.91
N ALA A 321 -9.06 -13.98 -13.80
CA ALA A 321 -8.37 -14.89 -14.72
C ALA A 321 -6.91 -15.04 -14.30
N ARG A 322 -6.42 -16.28 -14.23
CA ARG A 322 -5.06 -16.64 -13.79
C ARG A 322 -4.72 -18.08 -14.19
N ASP A 323 -3.46 -18.34 -14.42
CA ASP A 323 -2.92 -19.70 -14.62
C ASP A 323 -1.47 -19.83 -14.11
N GLU A 324 -0.76 -20.89 -14.47
CA GLU A 324 0.61 -21.17 -14.04
C GLU A 324 1.67 -20.23 -14.62
N ARG A 325 1.34 -19.38 -15.61
CA ARG A 325 2.29 -18.45 -16.25
C ARG A 325 2.68 -17.25 -15.38
N GLY A 326 2.12 -17.14 -14.19
CA GLY A 326 2.50 -16.09 -13.23
C GLY A 326 1.81 -14.75 -13.44
N VAL A 327 0.72 -14.70 -14.22
CA VAL A 327 -0.08 -13.49 -14.43
C VAL A 327 -1.51 -13.67 -13.91
N ILE A 328 -1.96 -12.71 -13.11
CA ILE A 328 -3.30 -12.68 -12.51
C ILE A 328 -4.01 -11.36 -12.87
N VAL A 329 -5.21 -11.44 -13.43
CA VAL A 329 -6.02 -10.28 -13.82
C VAL A 329 -7.37 -10.35 -13.13
N THR A 330 -7.75 -9.28 -12.42
CA THR A 330 -9.03 -9.19 -11.73
C THR A 330 -9.81 -7.94 -12.09
N LEU A 331 -11.11 -8.10 -12.36
CA LEU A 331 -12.07 -7.01 -12.48
C LEU A 331 -12.83 -6.86 -11.16
N LEU A 332 -12.99 -5.63 -10.68
CA LEU A 332 -13.79 -5.30 -9.49
C LEU A 332 -15.03 -4.50 -9.90
N ALA A 333 -16.21 -5.08 -9.73
CA ALA A 333 -17.50 -4.47 -10.05
C ALA A 333 -18.12 -3.72 -8.87
N ASP A 334 -17.29 -2.98 -8.13
CA ASP A 334 -17.66 -2.09 -7.03
C ASP A 334 -16.45 -1.20 -6.71
N ASN A 335 -16.67 -0.03 -6.11
CA ASN A 335 -15.61 0.93 -5.76
C ASN A 335 -15.33 1.04 -4.26
N TYR A 336 -15.91 0.18 -3.41
CA TYR A 336 -15.58 0.14 -1.99
C TYR A 336 -14.10 -0.26 -1.80
N TYR A 337 -13.36 0.58 -1.10
CA TYR A 337 -11.90 0.49 -0.88
C TYR A 337 -11.45 -0.88 -0.34
N GLY A 338 -12.29 -1.55 0.46
CA GLY A 338 -12.00 -2.88 0.99
C GLY A 338 -11.77 -3.95 -0.08
N TYR A 339 -12.43 -3.88 -1.23
CA TYR A 339 -12.18 -4.80 -2.34
C TYR A 339 -10.78 -4.60 -2.92
N CYS A 340 -10.34 -3.35 -3.08
CA CYS A 340 -9.01 -3.01 -3.59
C CYS A 340 -7.89 -3.60 -2.70
N LYS A 341 -7.97 -3.38 -1.38
CA LYS A 341 -7.02 -3.95 -0.41
C LYS A 341 -7.00 -5.47 -0.44
N LYS A 342 -8.18 -6.11 -0.46
CA LYS A 342 -8.29 -7.57 -0.43
C LYS A 342 -7.91 -8.22 -1.77
N GLU A 343 -7.99 -7.49 -2.87
CA GLU A 343 -7.52 -7.97 -4.16
C GLU A 343 -5.99 -7.98 -4.23
N ILE A 344 -5.32 -6.94 -3.74
CA ILE A 344 -3.85 -6.96 -3.63
C ILE A 344 -3.39 -8.14 -2.75
N LYS A 345 -4.08 -8.39 -1.62
CA LYS A 345 -3.87 -9.61 -0.81
C LYS A 345 -4.02 -10.90 -1.63
N THR A 346 -5.06 -10.99 -2.46
CA THR A 346 -5.31 -12.16 -3.31
C THR A 346 -4.18 -12.38 -4.31
N GLN A 347 -3.66 -11.32 -4.91
CA GLN A 347 -2.56 -11.40 -5.88
C GLN A 347 -1.21 -11.72 -5.22
N ILE A 348 -0.94 -11.19 -4.02
CA ILE A 348 0.23 -11.58 -3.21
C ILE A 348 0.15 -13.08 -2.89
N SER A 349 -1.02 -13.57 -2.46
CA SER A 349 -1.24 -14.99 -2.17
C SER A 349 -1.01 -15.88 -3.39
N TYR A 350 -1.51 -15.47 -4.56
CA TYR A 350 -1.23 -16.14 -5.83
C TYR A 350 0.28 -16.16 -6.16
N SER A 351 0.98 -15.03 -6.02
CA SER A 351 2.43 -14.97 -6.23
C SER A 351 3.19 -15.85 -5.24
N ALA A 352 2.81 -15.86 -3.95
CA ALA A 352 3.44 -16.69 -2.93
C ALA A 352 3.28 -18.18 -3.25
N ASN A 353 2.08 -18.61 -3.67
CA ASN A 353 1.80 -19.99 -4.04
C ASN A 353 2.62 -20.48 -5.25
N LEU A 354 2.80 -19.64 -6.27
CA LEU A 354 3.63 -20.00 -7.43
C LEU A 354 5.14 -19.87 -7.15
N TYR A 355 5.53 -18.98 -6.25
CA TYR A 355 6.94 -18.79 -5.87
C TYR A 355 7.47 -19.94 -5.01
N GLY A 356 6.65 -20.49 -4.12
CA GLY A 356 6.94 -21.73 -3.38
C GLY A 356 7.80 -21.62 -2.12
N LEU A 357 8.38 -20.45 -1.82
CA LEU A 357 9.23 -20.20 -0.63
C LEU A 357 8.62 -19.19 0.35
N ALA A 358 7.37 -18.80 0.14
CA ALA A 358 6.68 -17.82 0.98
C ALA A 358 5.21 -18.17 1.16
N GLU A 359 4.63 -17.68 2.25
CA GLU A 359 3.21 -17.80 2.56
C GLU A 359 2.60 -16.41 2.71
N GLU A 360 1.41 -16.20 2.14
CA GLU A 360 0.62 -15.01 2.39
C GLU A 360 -0.40 -15.34 3.48
N GLU A 361 -0.32 -14.62 4.61
CA GLU A 361 -1.12 -14.95 5.78
C GLU A 361 -2.13 -13.86 6.13
N HIS A 362 -3.31 -14.27 6.62
CA HIS A 362 -4.20 -13.35 7.33
C HIS A 362 -3.94 -13.44 8.83
N ALA A 363 -2.85 -12.79 9.27
CA ALA A 363 -2.36 -12.85 10.64
C ALA A 363 -2.28 -11.49 11.32
N GLY A 364 -2.14 -11.50 12.65
CA GLY A 364 -1.58 -10.42 13.45
C GLY A 364 -0.32 -10.90 14.14
N GLY A 365 0.39 -10.01 14.82
CA GLY A 365 1.58 -10.39 15.58
C GLY A 365 2.19 -9.22 16.34
N ALA A 366 3.09 -9.54 17.25
CA ALA A 366 3.83 -8.57 18.06
C ALA A 366 5.18 -9.15 18.49
N LEU A 367 6.19 -8.29 18.64
CA LEU A 367 7.39 -8.60 19.42
C LEU A 367 7.19 -8.02 20.82
N ALA A 368 6.94 -8.89 21.80
CA ALA A 368 6.57 -8.49 23.15
C ALA A 368 7.78 -8.59 24.10
N PHE A 369 8.12 -7.48 24.74
CA PHE A 369 9.16 -7.42 25.77
C PHE A 369 8.54 -7.35 27.16
N ARG A 370 9.10 -8.09 28.11
CA ARG A 370 8.60 -8.10 29.49
C ARG A 370 8.99 -6.80 30.19
N CYS A 371 7.98 -6.10 30.70
CA CYS A 371 8.17 -4.90 31.52
C CYS A 371 7.99 -5.20 33.02
N ARG A 372 8.74 -4.50 33.86
CA ARG A 372 8.70 -4.57 35.33
C ARG A 372 8.53 -3.17 35.90
N ASN A 373 7.71 -3.03 36.93
CA ASN A 373 7.58 -1.79 37.69
C ASN A 373 8.46 -1.87 38.93
N HIS A 374 9.49 -1.04 39.00
CA HIS A 374 10.43 -0.99 40.13
C HIS A 374 10.00 0.03 41.21
N GLY A 375 8.95 0.81 40.96
CA GLY A 375 8.51 1.85 41.89
C GLY A 375 9.45 3.05 41.89
N GLU A 376 9.97 3.42 43.05
CA GLU A 376 10.75 4.64 43.27
C GLU A 376 12.27 4.42 43.25
N GLU A 377 12.73 3.17 43.42
CA GLU A 377 14.15 2.85 43.50
C GLU A 377 14.47 1.58 42.72
N TYR A 378 15.65 1.55 42.08
CA TYR A 378 16.15 0.38 41.37
C TYR A 378 17.67 0.26 41.50
N GLY A 379 18.20 -0.96 41.53
CA GLY A 379 19.63 -1.22 41.37
C GLY A 379 20.38 -1.78 42.58
N VAL A 380 19.92 -1.53 43.82
CA VAL A 380 20.63 -1.96 45.05
C VAL A 380 20.74 -3.47 45.19
N ASP A 381 19.70 -4.22 44.83
CA ASP A 381 19.65 -5.69 44.84
C ASP A 381 19.22 -6.26 43.47
N SER A 382 19.65 -5.61 42.38
CA SER A 382 19.10 -5.93 41.06
C SER A 382 19.51 -7.31 40.55
N LEU A 383 18.52 -8.16 40.30
CA LEU A 383 18.65 -9.44 39.61
C LEU A 383 18.96 -9.30 38.11
N THR A 384 19.01 -8.07 37.57
CA THR A 384 19.39 -7.82 36.17
C THR A 384 20.90 -7.73 35.97
N ARG A 385 21.69 -7.82 37.05
CA ARG A 385 23.15 -7.85 37.01
C ARG A 385 23.59 -9.24 36.57
N GLU A 386 23.76 -9.41 35.27
CA GLU A 386 24.23 -10.67 34.70
C GLU A 386 25.76 -10.65 34.61
N GLU A 387 26.40 -11.77 34.94
CA GLU A 387 27.84 -11.93 34.79
C GLU A 387 28.24 -11.85 33.30
N GLY A 388 29.45 -11.37 33.03
CA GLY A 388 29.98 -11.27 31.67
C GLY A 388 29.59 -10.01 30.89
N TYR A 389 28.87 -9.07 31.51
CA TYR A 389 28.53 -7.77 30.89
C TYR A 389 29.12 -6.60 31.69
N SER A 390 29.80 -5.67 31.01
CA SER A 390 30.35 -4.48 31.65
C SER A 390 30.30 -3.27 30.73
N PHE A 391 30.20 -2.07 31.30
CA PHE A 391 30.24 -0.84 30.52
C PHE A 391 31.58 -0.64 29.78
N PRO A 392 32.76 -0.93 30.38
CA PRO A 392 34.02 -0.86 29.65
C PRO A 392 34.06 -1.75 28.39
N GLU A 393 33.53 -2.98 28.48
CA GLU A 393 33.44 -3.88 27.32
C GLU A 393 32.45 -3.37 26.26
N LEU A 394 31.29 -2.85 26.68
CA LEU A 394 30.33 -2.21 25.80
C LEU A 394 30.97 -1.02 25.05
N ALA A 395 31.66 -0.14 25.76
CA ALA A 395 32.35 1.02 25.18
C ALA A 395 33.48 0.60 24.24
N GLN A 396 34.19 -0.50 24.54
CA GLN A 396 35.21 -1.04 23.65
C GLN A 396 34.63 -1.57 22.34
N LYS A 397 33.53 -2.35 22.40
CA LYS A 397 32.91 -2.96 21.22
C LYS A 397 32.09 -1.97 20.40
N TYR A 398 31.38 -1.06 21.06
CA TYR A 398 30.35 -0.20 20.46
C TYR A 398 30.60 1.30 20.66
N GLY A 399 31.81 1.71 21.09
CA GLY A 399 32.16 3.11 21.30
C GLY A 399 31.99 4.01 20.07
N ALA A 400 31.98 3.46 18.86
CA ALA A 400 31.67 4.22 17.66
C ALA A 400 30.24 4.79 17.68
N LEU A 401 29.27 4.10 18.30
CA LEU A 401 27.85 4.48 18.37
C LEU A 401 27.56 5.56 19.41
N MET A 402 28.45 5.73 20.40
CA MET A 402 28.20 6.59 21.55
C MET A 402 29.30 7.60 21.79
N GLU A 403 28.94 8.72 22.41
CA GLU A 403 29.88 9.64 23.04
C GLU A 403 30.11 9.17 24.49
N VAL A 404 31.28 8.60 24.74
CA VAL A 404 31.65 8.08 26.07
C VAL A 404 32.06 9.23 26.97
N GLN A 405 31.42 9.29 28.15
CA GLN A 405 31.58 10.38 29.10
C GLN A 405 32.61 10.01 30.19
N PRO A 406 33.33 11.00 30.75
CA PRO A 406 34.35 10.77 31.77
C PRO A 406 33.83 10.01 33.01
N GLU A 407 32.55 10.19 33.36
CA GLU A 407 31.91 9.57 34.53
C GLU A 407 31.64 8.06 34.33
N GLY A 408 31.86 7.51 33.12
CA GLY A 408 31.72 6.08 32.84
C GLY A 408 30.32 5.67 32.38
N TYR A 409 29.69 6.51 31.56
CA TYR A 409 28.44 6.24 30.84
C TYR A 409 28.60 6.73 29.38
N GLY A 410 27.64 6.43 28.50
CA GLY A 410 27.67 6.84 27.10
C GLY A 410 26.34 7.43 26.63
N ILE A 411 26.39 8.37 25.68
CA ILE A 411 25.21 8.95 25.04
C ILE A 411 25.20 8.49 23.58
N ASP A 412 24.12 7.90 23.09
CA ASP A 412 24.04 7.48 21.70
C ASP A 412 24.09 8.70 20.76
N LYS A 413 24.93 8.62 19.71
CA LYS A 413 25.16 9.74 18.77
C LYS A 413 23.96 10.00 17.84
N LYS A 414 23.15 8.98 17.57
CA LYS A 414 21.97 9.07 16.70
C LYS A 414 20.71 9.36 17.52
N PHE A 415 20.64 8.83 18.74
CA PHE A 415 19.50 8.96 19.65
C PHE A 415 19.95 9.53 20.99
N PRO A 416 20.08 10.86 21.14
CA PRO A 416 20.60 11.50 22.36
C PRO A 416 19.77 11.26 23.65
N ASP A 417 18.60 10.64 23.51
CA ASP A 417 17.75 10.21 24.63
C ASP A 417 18.10 8.81 25.14
N LEU A 418 18.93 8.04 24.42
CA LEU A 418 19.46 6.74 24.83
C LEU A 418 20.81 6.92 25.54
N ILE A 419 20.85 6.52 26.81
CA ILE A 419 21.99 6.66 27.70
C ILE A 419 22.46 5.28 28.16
N TYR A 420 23.67 4.89 27.79
CA TYR A 420 24.30 3.65 28.20
C TYR A 420 24.91 3.79 29.59
N VAL A 421 24.48 2.97 30.54
CA VAL A 421 24.88 3.05 31.96
C VAL A 421 25.48 1.72 32.43
N PRO A 422 26.33 1.70 33.48
CA PRO A 422 26.84 0.45 34.05
C PRO A 422 25.73 -0.40 34.72
N GLN A 423 25.98 -1.70 34.92
CA GLN A 423 25.04 -2.58 35.61
C GLN A 423 24.96 -2.31 37.12
N ASP A 424 26.12 -2.03 37.74
CA ASP A 424 26.21 -1.72 39.17
C ASP A 424 25.88 -0.24 39.39
N LEU A 425 24.59 0.06 39.43
CA LEU A 425 24.06 1.40 39.68
C LEU A 425 22.93 1.38 40.71
N ARG A 426 22.52 2.57 41.13
CA ARG A 426 21.30 2.84 41.89
C ARG A 426 20.58 4.01 41.25
N MET A 427 19.32 3.81 40.88
CA MET A 427 18.40 4.84 40.42
C MET A 427 17.42 5.19 41.53
N ASP A 428 17.23 6.47 41.80
CA ASP A 428 16.31 6.98 42.81
C ASP A 428 15.44 8.07 42.18
N LEU A 429 14.12 7.81 42.18
CA LEU A 429 13.11 8.65 41.58
C LEU A 429 12.91 9.96 42.33
N ASN A 430 12.99 9.92 43.66
CA ASN A 430 12.69 11.05 44.54
C ASN A 430 13.79 12.11 44.47
N THR A 431 15.05 11.67 44.48
CA THR A 431 16.22 12.53 44.29
C THR A 431 16.52 12.80 42.82
N GLN A 432 15.89 12.06 41.90
CA GLN A 432 16.14 12.13 40.45
C GLN A 432 17.60 11.87 40.10
N THR A 433 18.20 10.85 40.70
CA THR A 433 19.63 10.52 40.49
C THR A 433 19.83 9.09 40.01
N ILE A 434 20.90 8.91 39.24
CA ILE A 434 21.49 7.61 38.92
C ILE A 434 22.92 7.66 39.41
N THR A 435 23.30 6.71 40.27
CA THR A 435 24.60 6.69 40.93
C THR A 435 25.29 5.36 40.76
N TRP A 436 26.61 5.35 40.63
CA TRP A 436 27.43 4.13 40.56
C TRP A 436 28.85 4.38 41.08
N LYS A 437 29.58 3.31 41.35
CA LYS A 437 31.01 3.40 41.68
C LYS A 437 31.83 3.15 40.42
N LYS A 438 32.74 4.06 40.11
CA LYS A 438 33.76 3.89 39.07
C LYS A 438 35.11 3.58 39.72
N ASP A 439 35.82 2.59 39.17
CA ASP A 439 37.13 2.12 39.63
C ASP A 439 37.17 1.75 41.13
N ASN A 440 36.06 1.21 41.65
CA ASN A 440 35.84 0.82 43.05
C ASN A 440 36.06 1.92 44.11
N ALA A 441 36.21 3.19 43.72
CA ALA A 441 36.54 4.25 44.67
C ALA A 441 35.74 5.56 44.48
N SER A 442 35.41 5.95 43.25
CA SER A 442 34.72 7.24 43.00
C SER A 442 33.22 7.04 42.79
N LEU A 443 32.39 7.72 43.60
CA LEU A 443 30.95 7.77 43.38
C LEU A 443 30.66 8.76 42.25
N GLN A 444 30.01 8.27 41.20
CA GLN A 444 29.57 9.04 40.05
C GLN A 444 28.06 9.22 40.11
N THR A 445 27.57 10.36 39.61
CA THR A 445 26.14 10.69 39.63
C THR A 445 25.76 11.39 38.33
N ILE A 446 24.66 10.97 37.73
CA ILE A 446 23.95 11.72 36.69
C ILE A 446 22.49 11.90 37.08
N ARG A 447 21.79 12.78 36.36
CA ARG A 447 20.38 13.06 36.59
C ARG A 447 19.49 12.00 35.92
N LEU A 448 18.53 11.48 36.69
CA LEU A 448 17.41 10.69 36.17
C LEU A 448 16.35 11.65 35.59
N GLN A 449 15.96 11.45 34.34
CA GLN A 449 15.08 12.36 33.61
C GLN A 449 13.97 11.59 32.87
N PRO A 450 12.74 12.16 32.80
CA PRO A 450 11.72 11.69 31.87
C PRO A 450 12.19 11.82 30.41
N GLY A 451 11.70 10.91 29.55
CA GLY A 451 12.03 10.91 28.11
C GLY A 451 13.41 10.33 27.78
N LYS A 452 14.20 9.95 28.79
CA LYS A 452 15.47 9.24 28.62
C LYS A 452 15.29 7.74 28.82
N THR A 453 16.04 6.95 28.04
CA THR A 453 16.14 5.49 28.18
C THR A 453 17.53 5.14 28.66
N TYR A 454 17.62 4.53 29.85
CA TYR A 454 18.88 4.15 30.48
C TYR A 454 19.15 2.67 30.26
N MET A 455 20.07 2.35 29.34
CA MET A 455 20.34 0.98 28.89
C MET A 455 21.58 0.41 29.55
N GLN A 456 21.43 -0.75 30.20
CA GLN A 456 22.52 -1.54 30.74
C GLN A 456 23.26 -2.30 29.63
N PRO A 457 24.50 -2.76 29.85
CA PRO A 457 25.31 -3.45 28.84
C PRO A 457 24.75 -4.78 28.34
N ASN A 458 23.86 -5.43 29.10
CA ASN A 458 23.11 -6.62 28.69
C ASN A 458 21.83 -6.28 27.89
N GLY A 459 21.55 -5.00 27.66
CA GLY A 459 20.38 -4.50 26.93
C GLY A 459 19.14 -4.26 27.79
N TYR A 460 19.14 -4.64 29.07
CA TYR A 460 18.05 -4.27 29.98
C TYR A 460 17.99 -2.75 30.09
N HIS A 461 16.82 -2.14 29.89
CA HIS A 461 16.70 -0.68 29.96
C HIS A 461 15.66 -0.22 30.94
N ILE A 462 15.88 0.96 31.51
CA ILE A 462 15.01 1.58 32.51
C ILE A 462 14.59 2.96 32.04
N GLU A 463 13.33 3.30 32.28
CA GLU A 463 12.75 4.59 31.97
C GLU A 463 11.97 5.15 33.16
N MET A 464 12.04 6.47 33.34
CA MET A 464 11.16 7.20 34.26
C MET A 464 9.83 7.51 33.55
N LYS A 465 8.74 6.84 33.95
CA LYS A 465 7.41 6.99 33.33
C LYS A 465 6.37 7.50 34.31
N LYS A 466 5.50 8.39 33.84
CA LYS A 466 4.32 8.83 34.59
C LYS A 466 3.29 7.72 34.63
N HIS A 467 2.61 7.55 35.75
CA HIS A 467 1.48 6.63 35.84
C HIS A 467 0.34 7.13 34.93
N PRO A 468 -0.25 6.28 34.07
CA PRO A 468 -1.26 6.72 33.10
C PRO A 468 -2.54 7.25 33.76
N GLY A 469 -2.92 6.71 34.92
CA GLY A 469 -4.12 7.10 35.67
C GLY A 469 -3.87 7.80 37.02
N ALA A 470 -2.63 8.20 37.34
CA ALA A 470 -2.31 8.82 38.63
C ALA A 470 -1.22 9.88 38.47
N PRO A 471 -1.11 10.87 39.38
CA PRO A 471 -0.07 11.89 39.30
C PRO A 471 1.35 11.38 39.64
N SER A 472 1.49 10.12 40.07
CA SER A 472 2.75 9.51 40.46
C SER A 472 3.64 9.14 39.27
N TRP A 473 4.93 9.03 39.54
CA TRP A 473 5.96 8.53 38.61
C TRP A 473 6.51 7.20 39.10
N ARG A 474 7.14 6.44 38.20
CA ARG A 474 7.75 5.15 38.51
C ARG A 474 8.88 4.83 37.55
N LEU A 475 9.80 3.99 38.01
CA LEU A 475 10.82 3.36 37.19
C LEU A 475 10.24 2.11 36.52
N ILE A 476 10.24 2.08 35.20
CA ILE A 476 9.86 0.91 34.40
C ILE A 476 11.10 0.33 33.78
N GLY A 477 11.38 -0.94 34.04
CA GLY A 477 12.45 -1.65 33.37
C GLY A 477 11.92 -2.68 32.37
N THR A 478 12.66 -2.90 31.28
CA THR A 478 12.27 -3.74 30.16
C THR A 478 13.37 -4.75 29.86
N ASP A 479 12.99 -6.02 29.76
CA ASP A 479 13.91 -7.11 29.41
C ASP A 479 14.41 -6.97 27.95
N PRO A 480 15.69 -7.30 27.67
CA PRO A 480 16.27 -7.17 26.32
C PRO A 480 15.79 -8.25 25.34
N GLU A 481 15.40 -9.41 25.85
CA GLU A 481 14.90 -10.53 25.05
C GLU A 481 13.37 -10.49 25.02
N GLY A 482 12.82 -10.48 23.80
CA GLY A 482 11.38 -10.45 23.55
C GLY A 482 10.85 -11.79 23.03
N THR A 483 9.54 -11.98 23.13
CA THR A 483 8.84 -13.11 22.52
C THR A 483 8.15 -12.67 21.23
N PHE A 484 8.41 -13.39 20.13
CA PHE A 484 7.63 -13.24 18.90
C PHE A 484 6.27 -13.94 19.04
N CYS A 485 5.21 -13.16 19.00
CA CYS A 485 3.83 -13.62 19.00
C CYS A 485 3.30 -13.57 17.56
N HIS A 486 2.86 -14.72 17.02
CA HIS A 486 2.21 -14.83 15.72
C HIS A 486 0.78 -15.36 15.89
N LYS A 487 -0.21 -14.68 15.30
CA LYS A 487 -1.63 -15.00 15.44
C LYS A 487 -2.31 -15.16 14.08
N PRO A 488 -2.14 -16.31 13.43
CA PRO A 488 -2.71 -16.57 12.11
C PRO A 488 -4.16 -17.06 12.16
N SER A 489 -4.79 -17.18 10.99
CA SER A 489 -6.04 -17.92 10.77
C SER A 489 -7.18 -17.64 11.77
N THR A 490 -7.26 -16.40 12.23
CA THR A 490 -8.24 -16.00 13.26
C THR A 490 -9.50 -15.45 12.60
N VAL A 491 -10.64 -16.06 12.90
CA VAL A 491 -11.95 -15.63 12.38
C VAL A 491 -12.33 -14.23 12.87
N SER A 492 -13.24 -13.56 12.16
CA SER A 492 -13.76 -12.26 12.57
C SER A 492 -14.37 -12.35 13.99
N GLY A 493 -14.03 -11.40 14.86
CA GLY A 493 -14.39 -11.44 16.28
C GLY A 493 -13.42 -12.24 17.17
N GLY A 494 -12.51 -13.04 16.60
CA GLY A 494 -11.48 -13.77 17.34
C GLY A 494 -10.29 -12.93 17.82
N GLY A 495 -10.35 -11.60 17.62
CA GLY A 495 -9.32 -10.67 18.09
C GLY A 495 -7.97 -10.84 17.41
N LYS A 496 -7.89 -11.03 16.09
CA LYS A 496 -6.60 -11.16 15.37
C LYS A 496 -5.64 -9.99 15.63
N SER A 497 -6.18 -8.79 15.79
CA SER A 497 -5.40 -7.57 16.05
C SER A 497 -5.10 -7.34 17.54
N GLU A 498 -5.85 -8.00 18.43
CA GLU A 498 -5.58 -8.04 19.87
C GLU A 498 -4.50 -9.08 20.16
#